data_AF-A0A7S3PH80-F1
#
_entry.id   AF-A0A7S3PH80-F1
#
_cell.length_a   1.000
_cell.length_b   1.000
_cell.length_c   1.000
_cell.angle_alpha   90.00
_cell.angle_beta   90.00
_cell.angle_gamma   90.00
#
_symmetry.space_group_name_H-M   'P 1'
#
loop_
_entity.id
_entity.type
_entity.pdbx_description
1 polymer ?
#
loop_
_entity_poly.entity_id
_entity_poly.type
_entity_poly.pdbx_seq_one_letter_code
_entity_poly.pdbx_strand_id
1 'polypeptide(L)'
;KRNNDKVVDERFAQIETNPKFMKAYQNRTKVEVDERFSGMFTDTHFGNTTAKVDKYGRKLDKHARKAGEKLKRFYRLKKDETETRSSKIKSKSSQSEEERLEYLNKLSRGEADVNSSDSDSDS
;
A
#
# COMPACT_ATOMS: atom_id res chain seq x y z
N LYS A 1 18.53 -6.53 -15.60
CA LYS A 1 18.08 -5.36 -16.41
C LYS A 1 16.59 -5.55 -16.67
N ARG A 2 15.74 -4.59 -16.31
CA ARG A 2 14.30 -4.65 -16.63
C ARG A 2 14.14 -4.12 -18.04
N ASN A 3 13.60 -4.92 -18.95
CA ASN A 3 13.26 -4.48 -20.30
C ASN A 3 12.02 -3.58 -20.20
N ASN A 4 12.18 -2.31 -20.57
CA ASN A 4 11.08 -1.37 -20.74
C ASN A 4 10.44 -1.63 -22.10
N ASP A 5 9.89 -2.82 -22.30
CA ASP A 5 9.14 -3.13 -23.50
C ASP A 5 7.79 -2.43 -23.33
N LYS A 6 7.72 -1.17 -23.81
CA LYS A 6 6.47 -0.42 -23.92
C LYS A 6 5.55 -1.25 -24.81
N VAL A 7 4.54 -1.87 -24.22
CA VAL A 7 3.45 -2.46 -24.98
C VAL A 7 2.69 -1.30 -25.61
N VAL A 8 3.05 -0.93 -26.85
CA VAL A 8 2.41 0.15 -27.61
C VAL A 8 1.12 -0.41 -28.21
N ASP A 9 0.10 -0.60 -27.37
CA ASP A 9 -1.25 -0.92 -27.82
C ASP A 9 -2.01 0.39 -28.04
N GLU A 10 -2.49 0.62 -29.27
CA GLU A 10 -3.22 1.81 -29.66
C GLU A 10 -4.45 2.07 -28.77
N ARG A 11 -5.09 1.00 -28.27
CA ARG A 11 -6.26 1.10 -27.39
C ARG A 11 -5.95 1.82 -26.07
N PHE A 12 -4.70 1.80 -25.63
CA PHE A 12 -4.27 2.37 -24.35
C PHE A 12 -3.35 3.59 -24.51
N ALA A 13 -3.07 4.04 -25.73
CA ALA A 13 -2.22 5.21 -26.00
C ALA A 13 -2.71 6.50 -25.30
N GLN A 14 -4.02 6.62 -25.08
CA GLN A 14 -4.61 7.76 -24.38
C GLN A 14 -4.42 7.71 -22.85
N ILE A 15 -4.13 6.55 -22.26
CA ILE A 15 -3.97 6.40 -20.80
C ILE A 15 -2.67 7.06 -20.32
N GLU A 16 -1.61 6.99 -21.13
CA GLU A 16 -0.31 7.56 -20.75
C GLU A 16 -0.32 9.10 -20.74
N THR A 17 -1.10 9.71 -21.63
CA THR A 17 -1.07 11.16 -21.88
C THR A 17 -2.18 11.90 -21.16
N ASN A 18 -3.32 11.26 -20.89
CA ASN A 18 -4.47 11.95 -20.33
C ASN A 18 -4.30 12.19 -18.82
N PRO A 19 -4.40 13.45 -18.34
CA PRO A 19 -4.21 13.80 -16.93
C PRO A 19 -5.19 13.09 -15.98
N LYS A 20 -6.33 12.60 -16.49
CA LYS A 20 -7.29 11.80 -15.74
C LYS A 20 -6.71 10.46 -15.25
N PHE A 21 -5.84 9.84 -16.05
CA PHE A 21 -5.21 8.56 -15.73
C PHE A 21 -3.80 8.72 -15.17
N MET A 22 -3.24 9.94 -15.25
CA MET A 22 -1.98 10.23 -14.60
C MET A 22 -2.13 10.18 -13.08
N LYS A 23 -1.23 9.46 -12.42
CA LYS A 23 -1.18 9.42 -10.96
C LYS A 23 -0.90 10.81 -10.42
N ALA A 24 -1.80 11.33 -9.59
CA ALA A 24 -1.57 12.57 -8.86
C ALA A 24 -0.26 12.48 -8.07
N TYR A 25 0.56 13.52 -8.13
CA TYR A 25 1.83 13.55 -7.42
C TYR A 25 1.57 13.46 -5.91
N GLN A 26 2.37 12.65 -5.22
CA GLN A 26 2.17 12.27 -3.81
C GLN A 26 2.02 13.45 -2.85
N ASN A 27 2.59 14.60 -3.18
CA ASN A 27 2.52 15.79 -2.32
C ASN A 27 1.18 16.52 -2.46
N ARG A 28 0.48 16.37 -3.58
CA ARG A 28 -0.83 17.00 -3.85
C ARG A 28 -1.99 16.23 -3.22
N THR A 29 -1.79 14.94 -2.94
CA THR A 29 -2.83 14.06 -2.41
C THR A 29 -2.92 14.09 -0.88
N LYS A 30 -1.95 14.70 -0.19
CA LYS A 30 -1.87 14.73 1.27
C LYS A 30 -2.23 16.11 1.82
N VAL A 31 -2.95 16.11 2.93
CA VAL A 31 -3.32 17.32 3.66
C VAL A 31 -2.14 17.77 4.52
N GLU A 32 -1.79 19.05 4.42
CA GLU A 32 -0.80 19.66 5.31
C GLU A 32 -1.36 19.85 6.71
N VAL A 33 -0.61 19.42 7.70
CA VAL A 33 -0.94 19.50 9.11
C VAL A 33 -0.02 20.53 9.78
N ASP A 34 -0.64 21.41 10.57
CA ASP A 34 0.00 22.41 11.41
C ASP A 34 0.81 21.74 12.53
N GLU A 35 1.88 22.39 12.97
CA GLU A 35 2.81 21.89 13.99
C GLU A 35 2.10 21.54 15.31
N ARG A 36 1.01 22.23 15.64
CA ARG A 36 0.18 21.95 16.83
C ARG A 36 -0.35 20.51 16.88
N PHE A 37 -0.52 19.89 15.73
CA PHE A 37 -1.04 18.52 15.60
C PHE A 37 0.04 17.50 15.25
N SER A 38 1.32 17.89 15.30
CA SER A 38 2.45 16.99 15.07
C SER A 38 2.47 15.80 16.05
N GLY A 39 1.99 16.02 17.28
CA GLY A 39 1.85 14.96 18.29
C GLY A 39 0.98 13.79 17.85
N MET A 40 0.05 13.99 16.90
CA MET A 40 -0.83 12.94 16.39
C MET A 40 -0.07 11.78 15.69
N PHE A 41 1.16 12.03 15.25
CA PHE A 41 2.01 11.00 14.63
C PHE A 41 2.83 10.19 15.62
N THR A 42 3.06 10.72 16.83
CA THR A 42 4.00 10.17 17.82
C THR A 42 3.32 9.70 19.10
N ASP A 43 2.24 10.39 19.50
CA ASP A 43 1.53 10.11 20.74
C ASP A 43 0.79 8.77 20.65
N THR A 44 0.89 8.00 21.73
CA THR A 44 0.27 6.69 21.88
C THR A 44 -1.25 6.79 22.01
N HIS A 45 -1.76 7.91 22.52
CA HIS A 45 -3.19 8.15 22.75
C HIS A 45 -3.97 8.30 21.44
N PHE A 46 -3.33 8.76 20.36
CA PHE A 46 -3.99 9.07 19.09
C PHE A 46 -4.16 7.87 18.15
N GLY A 47 -3.57 6.72 18.45
CA GLY A 47 -3.99 5.50 17.76
C GLY A 47 -3.03 4.32 17.77
N ASN A 48 -2.32 4.11 18.88
CA ASN A 48 -1.84 2.77 19.14
C ASN A 48 -3.01 1.94 19.68
N THR A 49 -3.75 1.30 18.77
CA THR A 49 -4.70 0.26 19.16
C THR A 49 -3.90 -0.92 19.70
N THR A 50 -3.98 -1.15 21.01
CA THR A 50 -3.35 -2.30 21.69
C THR A 50 -3.97 -3.63 21.25
N ALA A 51 -5.17 -3.58 20.64
CA ALA A 51 -5.86 -4.76 20.16
C ALA A 51 -5.09 -5.43 19.00
N LYS A 52 -4.84 -6.73 19.17
CA LYS A 52 -4.18 -7.56 18.16
C LYS A 52 -5.10 -7.89 16.98
N VAL A 53 -6.40 -7.69 17.15
CA VAL A 53 -7.48 -8.24 16.33
C VAL A 53 -8.52 -7.15 16.07
N ASP A 54 -9.15 -7.15 14.89
CA ASP A 54 -10.26 -6.25 14.55
C ASP A 54 -11.60 -6.69 15.17
N LYS A 55 -12.67 -5.92 14.93
CA LYS A 55 -14.03 -6.24 15.42
C LYS A 55 -14.58 -7.58 14.90
N TYR A 56 -13.98 -8.13 13.84
CA TYR A 56 -14.41 -9.35 13.15
C TYR A 56 -13.48 -10.53 13.41
N GLY A 57 -12.54 -10.44 14.36
CA GLY A 57 -11.64 -11.56 14.66
C GLY A 57 -10.41 -11.66 13.74
N ARG A 58 -10.22 -10.76 12.79
CA ARG A 58 -9.06 -10.79 11.88
C ARG A 58 -7.83 -10.18 12.54
N LYS A 59 -6.68 -10.85 12.40
CA LYS A 59 -5.39 -10.37 12.93
C LYS A 59 -5.00 -9.08 12.23
N LEU A 60 -4.72 -8.04 13.00
CA LEU A 60 -4.21 -6.77 12.48
C LEU A 60 -2.69 -6.87 12.27
N ASP A 61 -2.19 -6.41 11.13
CA ASP A 61 -0.75 -6.32 10.90
C ASP A 61 -0.08 -5.37 11.88
N LYS A 62 1.20 -5.63 12.21
CA LYS A 62 1.99 -4.75 13.10
C LYS A 62 2.03 -3.31 12.58
N HIS A 63 2.11 -3.12 11.26
CA HIS A 63 2.03 -1.81 10.62
C HIS A 63 0.63 -1.19 10.71
N ALA A 64 -0.42 -2.03 10.66
CA ALA A 64 -1.79 -1.59 10.87
C ALA A 64 -2.08 -1.23 12.34
N ARG A 65 -1.21 -1.55 13.30
CA ARG A 65 -1.37 -1.15 14.71
C ARG A 65 -0.76 0.21 15.04
N LYS A 66 0.13 0.73 14.18
CA LYS A 66 0.77 2.04 14.37
C LYS A 66 -0.06 3.13 13.68
N ALA A 67 -0.89 3.88 14.42
CA ALA A 67 -1.68 4.95 13.80
C ALA A 67 -0.83 6.02 13.12
N GLY A 68 0.33 6.39 13.68
CA GLY A 68 1.21 7.38 13.05
C GLY A 68 1.60 7.00 11.61
N GLU A 69 1.86 5.72 11.33
CA GLU A 69 2.17 5.23 9.98
C GLU A 69 0.94 5.28 9.05
N LYS A 70 -0.26 5.01 9.56
CA LYS A 70 -1.51 5.16 8.80
C LYS A 70 -1.79 6.62 8.46
N LEU A 71 -1.57 7.50 9.41
CA LEU A 71 -1.87 8.92 9.29
C LEU A 71 -0.97 9.61 8.27
N LYS A 72 0.31 9.22 8.20
CA LYS A 72 1.28 9.68 7.18
C LYS A 72 0.88 9.39 5.73
N ARG A 73 -0.14 8.53 5.50
CA ARG A 73 -0.70 8.28 4.16
C ARG A 73 -1.55 9.46 3.68
N PHE A 74 -2.27 10.09 4.59
CA PHE A 74 -3.22 11.17 4.30
C PHE A 74 -2.68 12.55 4.65
N TYR A 75 -1.78 12.63 5.64
CA TYR A 75 -1.32 13.87 6.22
C TYR A 75 0.20 14.05 6.08
N ARG A 76 0.66 15.29 5.98
CA ARG A 76 2.08 15.68 5.95
C ARG A 76 2.35 16.89 6.85
N LEU A 77 3.53 16.98 7.45
CA LEU A 77 3.95 18.16 8.20
C LEU A 77 4.67 19.14 7.27
N LYS A 78 4.47 20.45 7.48
CA LYS A 78 5.13 21.50 6.68
C LYS A 78 6.67 21.44 6.73
N LYS A 79 7.26 20.95 7.84
CA LYS A 79 8.72 20.82 7.99
C LYS A 79 9.34 19.65 7.22
N ASP A 80 8.56 18.64 6.80
CA ASP A 80 9.08 17.43 6.13
C ASP A 80 9.37 17.62 4.62
N GLU A 81 9.20 18.85 4.09
CA GLU A 81 9.35 19.13 2.66
C GLU A 81 10.81 19.05 2.16
N THR A 82 11.80 19.07 3.05
CA THR A 82 13.22 19.08 2.68
C THR A 82 13.86 17.69 2.54
N GLU A 83 13.35 16.66 3.22
CA GLU A 83 13.98 15.32 3.24
C GLU A 83 13.35 14.29 2.27
N THR A 84 12.12 14.50 1.81
CA THR A 84 11.37 13.46 1.08
C THR A 84 11.60 13.43 -0.43
N ARG A 85 12.49 14.27 -0.98
CA ARG A 85 12.82 14.28 -2.42
C ARG A 85 13.76 13.15 -2.88
N SER A 86 14.40 12.40 -1.99
CA SER A 86 15.47 11.44 -2.37
C SER A 86 15.21 9.95 -2.08
N SER A 87 14.16 9.58 -1.33
CA SER A 87 14.13 8.26 -0.66
C SER A 87 12.84 7.45 -0.84
N LYS A 88 12.34 7.24 -2.07
CA LYS A 88 11.33 6.18 -2.29
C LYS A 88 11.25 5.66 -3.72
N ILE A 89 12.32 5.04 -4.19
CA ILE A 89 12.27 4.10 -5.31
C ILE A 89 13.03 2.85 -4.87
N LYS A 90 12.36 1.68 -4.94
CA LYS A 90 12.84 0.29 -4.68
C LYS A 90 12.85 -0.09 -3.18
N SER A 91 12.39 -1.25 -2.71
CA SER A 91 12.16 -2.55 -3.36
C SER A 91 11.71 -3.57 -2.30
N LYS A 92 10.41 -3.69 -1.97
CA LYS A 92 9.94 -4.77 -1.07
C LYS A 92 8.52 -5.33 -1.32
N SER A 93 7.75 -4.84 -2.29
CA SER A 93 6.33 -5.23 -2.44
C SER A 93 5.96 -5.98 -3.73
N SER A 94 6.86 -6.09 -4.72
CA SER A 94 6.49 -6.64 -6.03
C SER A 94 6.30 -8.16 -6.02
N GLN A 95 7.17 -8.91 -5.31
CA GLN A 95 7.11 -10.37 -5.33
C GLN A 95 5.78 -10.96 -4.83
N SER A 96 5.18 -10.35 -3.78
CA SER A 96 3.89 -10.81 -3.25
C SER A 96 2.68 -10.44 -4.11
N GLU A 97 2.80 -9.39 -4.92
CA GLU A 97 1.71 -8.95 -5.81
C GLU A 97 1.66 -9.82 -7.07
N GLU A 98 2.81 -10.16 -7.65
CA GLU A 98 2.90 -11.08 -8.79
C GLU A 98 2.36 -12.48 -8.46
N GLU A 99 2.77 -13.09 -7.33
CA GLU A 99 2.26 -14.40 -6.90
C GLU A 99 0.74 -14.39 -6.68
N ARG A 100 0.23 -13.30 -6.09
CA ARG A 100 -1.20 -13.12 -5.87
C ARG A 100 -1.96 -12.99 -7.19
N LEU A 101 -1.45 -12.22 -8.15
CA LEU A 101 -2.06 -12.06 -9.47
C LEU A 101 -2.06 -13.39 -10.25
N GLU A 102 -0.98 -14.16 -10.15
CA GLU A 102 -0.90 -15.48 -10.79
C GLU A 102 -1.91 -16.47 -10.19
N TYR A 103 -2.06 -16.48 -8.86
CA TYR A 103 -3.07 -17.28 -8.16
C TYR A 103 -4.50 -16.90 -8.58
N LEU A 104 -4.81 -15.60 -8.63
CA LEU A 104 -6.12 -15.11 -9.10
C LEU A 104 -6.40 -15.50 -10.55
N ASN A 105 -5.39 -15.45 -11.42
CA ASN A 105 -5.52 -15.85 -12.82
C ASN A 105 -5.76 -17.36 -12.97
N LYS A 106 -5.08 -18.20 -12.18
CA LYS A 106 -5.30 -19.66 -12.16
C LYS A 106 -6.70 -20.01 -11.65
N LEU A 107 -7.17 -19.32 -10.61
CA LEU A 107 -8.53 -19.48 -10.09
C LEU A 107 -9.59 -19.08 -11.13
N SER A 108 -9.39 -17.98 -11.86
CA SER A 108 -10.29 -17.56 -12.94
C SER A 108 -10.33 -18.54 -14.12
N ARG A 109 -9.28 -19.33 -14.32
CA ARG A 109 -9.21 -20.37 -15.36
C ARG A 109 -9.73 -21.73 -14.89
N GLY A 110 -10.07 -21.87 -13.61
CA GLY A 110 -10.49 -23.14 -13.02
C GLY A 110 -9.35 -24.14 -12.82
N GLU A 111 -8.11 -23.67 -12.85
CA GLU A 111 -6.90 -24.50 -12.68
C GLU A 111 -6.45 -24.60 -11.22
N ALA A 112 -7.10 -23.88 -10.29
CA ALA A 112 -6.75 -23.86 -8.88
C ALA A 112 -7.89 -24.37 -8.00
N ASP A 113 -7.62 -25.45 -7.25
CA ASP A 113 -8.54 -26.02 -6.27
C ASP A 113 -8.50 -25.21 -4.96
N VAL A 114 -9.60 -24.53 -4.64
CA VAL A 114 -9.73 -23.71 -3.41
C VAL A 114 -9.82 -24.53 -2.11
N ASN A 115 -9.96 -25.85 -2.21
CA ASN A 115 -10.09 -26.76 -1.07
C ASN A 115 -8.75 -27.35 -0.56
N SER A 116 -7.61 -27.04 -1.19
CA SER A 116 -6.32 -27.65 -0.83
C SER A 116 -5.60 -26.98 0.35
N SER A 117 -6.16 -25.94 0.99
CA SER A 117 -5.47 -25.15 2.03
C SER A 117 -5.90 -25.45 3.47
N ASP A 118 -6.64 -26.53 3.72
CA ASP A 118 -6.93 -27.01 5.07
C ASP A 118 -6.22 -28.36 5.27
N SER A 119 -4.95 -28.28 5.65
CA SER A 119 -4.11 -29.41 6.05
C SER A 119 -3.65 -29.14 7.47
N ASP A 120 -4.27 -29.85 8.41
CA ASP A 120 -3.88 -29.96 9.81
C ASP A 120 -2.36 -30.12 9.98
N SER A 121 -1.78 -29.31 10.86
CA SER A 121 -0.44 -29.57 11.40
C SER A 121 -0.43 -29.14 12.86
N ASP A 122 -1.12 -29.94 13.69
CA ASP A 122 -0.90 -29.99 15.13
C ASP A 122 0.37 -30.81 15.43
N SER A 123 1.35 -30.16 16.07
CA SER A 123 2.35 -30.76 16.96
C SER A 123 2.82 -29.72 17.97
#